data_AF-A0A8I0H294-F1
#
_entry.id   AF-A0A8I0H294-F1
#
_cell.length_a   1.000
_cell.length_b   1.000
_cell.length_c   1.000
_cell.angle_alpha   90.00
_cell.angle_beta   90.00
_cell.angle_gamma   90.00
#
_symmetry.space_group_name_H-M   'P 1'
#
loop_
_entity.id
_entity.type
_entity.pdbx_description
1 polymer ?
#
loop_
_entity_poly.entity_id
_entity_poly.type
_entity_poly.pdbx_seq_one_letter_code
_entity_poly.pdbx_strand_id
1 'polypeptide(L)'
;VLEARRAALKVTELSFNSFFDYSFDRLEQICTENDITTISYSTYSTMLQPFYKGGAYEKILNETVDSALFDETFIVFEVDAIKENKKLFP
;
A
#
# COMPACT_ATOMS: atom_id res chain seq x y z
N VAL A 1 7.50 -10.37 27.81
CA VAL A 1 8.36 -10.07 26.63
C VAL A 1 7.53 -9.70 25.42
N LEU A 2 6.56 -10.53 24.99
CA LEU A 2 5.68 -10.25 23.84
C LEU A 2 4.77 -9.01 24.04
N GLU A 3 4.20 -8.83 25.23
CA GLU A 3 3.38 -7.64 25.56
C GLU A 3 4.17 -6.34 25.55
N ALA A 4 5.46 -6.37 25.92
CA ALA A 4 6.32 -5.19 25.84
C ALA A 4 6.61 -4.81 24.38
N ARG A 5 6.80 -5.80 23.49
CA ARG A 5 6.93 -5.57 22.04
C ARG A 5 5.64 -4.98 21.46
N ARG A 6 4.46 -5.45 21.88
CA ARG A 6 3.16 -4.87 21.51
C ARG A 6 3.05 -3.40 21.92
N ALA A 7 3.38 -3.08 23.17
CA ALA A 7 3.28 -1.73 23.71
C ALA A 7 4.28 -0.74 23.08
N ALA A 8 5.37 -1.24 22.50
CA ALA A 8 6.38 -0.43 21.81
C ALA A 8 5.98 -0.03 20.37
N LEU A 9 5.01 -0.73 19.77
CA LEU A 9 4.54 -0.43 18.41
C LEU A 9 3.77 0.88 18.40
N LYS A 10 4.40 1.93 17.87
CA LYS A 10 3.78 3.25 17.68
C LYS A 10 3.58 3.51 16.19
N VAL A 11 2.34 3.74 15.80
CA VAL A 11 1.95 4.13 14.45
C VAL A 11 1.83 5.66 14.42
N THR A 12 2.66 6.32 13.63
CA THR A 12 2.73 7.80 13.58
C THR A 12 1.72 8.42 12.62
N GLU A 13 1.39 7.71 11.54
CA GLU A 13 0.48 8.16 10.49
C GLU A 13 -0.29 6.96 9.93
N LEU A 14 -1.43 7.20 9.26
CA LEU A 14 -2.19 6.14 8.61
C LEU A 14 -1.79 6.07 7.13
N SER A 15 -0.88 5.16 6.82
CA SER A 15 -0.40 4.90 5.45
C SER A 15 0.00 3.43 5.32
N PHE A 16 0.23 2.97 4.09
CA PHE A 16 0.73 1.61 3.89
C PHE A 16 2.12 1.41 4.51
N ASN A 17 2.96 2.45 4.52
CA ASN A 17 4.29 2.40 5.11
C ASN A 17 4.24 2.12 6.61
N SER A 18 3.40 2.84 7.36
CA SER A 18 3.25 2.62 8.79
C SER A 18 2.57 1.29 9.10
N PHE A 19 1.65 0.84 8.24
CA PHE A 19 1.08 -0.51 8.30
C PHE A 19 2.16 -1.58 8.13
N PHE A 20 3.03 -1.48 7.13
CA PHE A 20 4.08 -2.46 6.87
C PHE A 20 5.07 -2.57 8.04
N ASP A 21 5.49 -1.42 8.59
CA ASP A 21 6.36 -1.37 9.76
C ASP A 21 5.70 -2.06 10.97
N TYR A 22 4.41 -1.79 11.21
CA TYR A 22 3.64 -2.42 12.28
C TYR A 22 3.40 -3.92 12.04
N SER A 23 3.03 -4.30 10.82
CA SER A 23 2.56 -5.64 10.48
C SER A 23 3.69 -6.64 10.54
N PHE A 24 4.92 -6.24 10.23
CA PHE A 24 6.09 -7.12 10.31
C PHE A 24 6.29 -7.65 11.74
N ASP A 25 6.28 -6.76 12.73
CA ASP A 25 6.38 -7.12 14.15
C ASP A 25 5.11 -7.81 14.67
N ARG A 26 3.93 -7.39 14.22
CA ARG A 26 2.66 -7.96 14.69
C ARG A 26 2.42 -9.36 14.15
N LEU A 27 2.83 -9.65 12.92
CA LEU A 27 2.68 -10.95 12.28
C LEU A 27 3.41 -12.03 13.06
N GLU A 28 4.64 -11.74 13.53
CA GLU A 28 5.42 -12.68 14.34
C GLU A 28 4.68 -13.08 15.64
N GLN A 29 4.07 -12.10 16.30
CA GLN A 29 3.31 -12.32 17.52
C GLN A 29 2.06 -13.15 17.26
N ILE A 30 1.31 -12.85 16.20
CA ILE A 30 0.11 -13.61 15.82
C ILE A 30 0.47 -15.06 15.50
N CYS A 31 1.53 -15.29 14.73
CA CYS A 31 1.98 -16.64 14.40
C CYS A 31 2.38 -17.43 15.65
N THR A 32 3.07 -16.79 16.59
CA THR A 32 3.46 -17.40 17.86
C THR A 32 2.25 -17.70 18.75
N GLU A 33 1.26 -16.81 18.80
CA GLU A 33 0.07 -16.96 19.64
C GLU A 33 -0.90 -18.03 19.14
N ASN A 34 -0.87 -18.33 17.84
CA ASN A 34 -1.82 -19.25 17.19
C ASN A 34 -1.13 -20.52 16.64
N ASP A 35 0.13 -20.75 17.00
CA ASP A 35 0.94 -21.88 16.51
C ASP A 35 0.96 -21.99 14.96
N ILE A 36 0.98 -20.86 14.26
CA ILE A 36 1.00 -20.81 12.79
C ILE A 36 2.44 -20.89 12.30
N THR A 37 2.78 -21.95 11.57
CA THR A 37 4.13 -22.20 11.03
C THR A 37 4.20 -22.12 9.50
N THR A 38 3.06 -21.95 8.82
CA THR A 38 2.95 -21.97 7.35
C THR A 38 3.27 -20.63 6.70
N ILE A 39 3.32 -19.54 7.47
CA ILE A 39 3.57 -18.20 6.95
C ILE A 39 5.09 -17.98 6.86
N SER A 40 5.55 -17.69 5.65
CA SER A 40 6.94 -17.32 5.38
C SER A 40 7.11 -15.80 5.45
N TYR A 41 7.86 -15.32 6.44
CA TYR A 41 8.16 -13.88 6.60
C TYR A 41 8.94 -13.30 5.41
N SER A 42 9.82 -14.09 4.80
CA SER A 42 10.56 -13.66 3.61
C SER A 42 9.62 -13.47 2.43
N THR A 43 8.66 -14.39 2.25
CA THR A 43 7.63 -14.28 1.22
C THR A 43 6.73 -13.07 1.48
N TYR A 44 6.28 -12.87 2.71
CA TYR A 44 5.49 -11.72 3.12
C TYR A 44 6.21 -10.40 2.81
N SER A 45 7.47 -10.27 3.25
CA SER A 45 8.29 -9.09 2.98
C SER A 45 8.49 -8.86 1.49
N THR A 46 8.80 -9.90 0.72
CA THR A 46 9.06 -9.78 -0.72
C THR A 46 7.81 -9.33 -1.49
N MET A 47 6.63 -9.81 -1.10
CA MET A 47 5.37 -9.42 -1.75
C MET A 47 5.02 -7.94 -1.51
N LEU A 48 5.31 -7.43 -0.31
CA LEU A 48 4.89 -6.08 0.08
C LEU A 48 5.98 -5.02 -0.12
N GLN A 49 7.25 -5.40 -0.20
CA GLN A 49 8.38 -4.50 -0.43
C GLN A 49 8.20 -3.55 -1.63
N PRO A 50 7.61 -3.95 -2.78
CA PRO A 50 7.38 -3.04 -3.90
C PRO A 50 6.47 -1.85 -3.56
N PHE A 51 5.62 -1.97 -2.54
CA PHE A 51 4.67 -0.94 -2.10
C PHE A 51 5.17 -0.16 -0.87
N TYR A 52 6.25 -0.61 -0.24
CA TYR A 52 6.86 0.05 0.91
C TYR A 52 7.81 1.18 0.48
N LYS A 53 8.23 2.04 1.41
CA LYS A 53 9.15 3.19 1.21
C LYS A 53 10.29 2.87 0.22
N GLY A 54 10.36 3.62 -0.88
CA GLY A 54 11.35 3.46 -1.95
C GLY A 54 11.04 2.36 -2.97
N GLY A 55 9.89 1.69 -2.85
CA GLY A 55 9.43 0.66 -3.77
C GLY A 55 8.83 1.24 -5.06
N ALA A 56 8.86 0.45 -6.14
CA ALA A 56 8.37 0.86 -7.46
C ALA A 56 6.89 1.26 -7.48
N TYR A 57 6.12 0.79 -6.51
CA TYR A 57 4.69 1.01 -6.36
C TYR A 57 4.33 1.74 -5.06
N GLU A 58 5.30 2.40 -4.41
CA GLU A 58 5.08 3.10 -3.13
C GLU A 58 3.86 4.00 -3.15
N LYS A 59 3.67 4.77 -4.23
CA LYS A 59 2.56 5.71 -4.36
C LYS A 59 1.18 5.03 -4.38
N ILE A 60 1.07 3.83 -4.93
CA ILE A 60 -0.23 3.16 -5.15
C ILE A 60 -1.03 3.01 -3.84
N LEU A 61 -0.33 2.74 -2.72
CA LEU A 61 -0.97 2.49 -1.43
C LEU A 61 -0.67 3.56 -0.37
N ASN A 62 0.19 4.54 -0.66
CA ASN A 62 0.53 5.62 0.27
C ASN A 62 0.06 7.01 -0.18
N GLU A 63 -0.38 7.17 -1.42
CA GLU A 63 -0.86 8.45 -1.91
C GLU A 63 -2.24 8.75 -1.30
N THR A 64 -2.35 9.91 -0.66
CA THR A 64 -3.65 10.45 -0.26
C THR A 64 -4.46 10.68 -1.51
N VAL A 65 -5.64 10.05 -1.61
CA VAL A 65 -6.59 10.32 -2.69
C VAL A 65 -6.79 11.82 -2.78
N ASP A 66 -6.36 12.41 -3.88
CA ASP A 66 -6.53 13.84 -4.08
C ASP A 66 -8.03 14.11 -4.17
N SER A 67 -8.58 14.71 -3.12
CA SER A 67 -10.00 15.06 -3.09
C SER A 67 -10.38 15.98 -4.24
N ALA A 68 -9.42 16.72 -4.82
CA ALA A 68 -9.65 17.55 -6.00
C ALA A 68 -10.06 16.72 -7.23
N LEU A 69 -9.66 15.45 -7.32
CA LEU A 69 -10.06 14.58 -8.45
C LEU A 69 -11.57 14.36 -8.53
N PHE A 70 -12.30 14.52 -7.42
CA PHE A 70 -13.77 14.44 -7.41
C PHE A 70 -14.43 15.75 -7.86
N ASP A 71 -13.71 16.87 -7.77
CA ASP A 71 -14.19 18.19 -8.22
C ASP A 71 -13.80 18.48 -9.68
N GLU A 72 -12.88 17.70 -10.25
CA GLU A 72 -12.50 17.79 -11.66
C GLU A 72 -13.59 17.20 -12.58
N THR A 73 -13.68 17.76 -13.80
CA THR A 73 -14.66 17.30 -14.78
C THR A 73 -14.27 15.92 -15.29
N PHE A 74 -15.03 14.89 -14.90
CA PHE A 74 -14.85 13.54 -15.43
C PHE A 74 -15.25 13.50 -16.90
N ILE A 75 -14.28 13.24 -17.79
CA ILE A 75 -14.53 13.19 -19.24
C ILE A 75 -14.46 11.75 -19.73
N VAL A 76 -15.57 11.26 -20.28
CA VAL A 76 -15.67 9.94 -20.89
C VAL A 76 -15.71 10.09 -22.40
N PHE A 77 -14.84 9.37 -23.10
CA PHE A 77 -14.81 9.31 -24.54
C PHE A 77 -14.79 7.86 -25.02
N GLU A 78 -15.43 7.62 -26.16
CA GLU A 78 -15.22 6.41 -26.93
C GLU A 78 -13.88 6.50 -27.66
N VAL A 79 -13.04 5.47 -27.54
CA VAL A 79 -11.68 5.46 -28.10
C VAL A 79 -11.70 5.66 -29.62
N ASP A 80 -12.68 5.05 -30.31
CA ASP A 80 -12.83 5.20 -31.76
C ASP A 80 -13.18 6.63 -32.20
N ALA A 81 -13.82 7.42 -31.33
CA ALA A 81 -14.23 8.79 -31.64
C ALA A 81 -13.07 9.81 -31.55
N ILE A 82 -11.99 9.49 -30.84
CA ILE A 82 -10.88 10.42 -30.58
C ILE A 82 -9.57 10.03 -31.27
N LYS A 83 -9.52 8.88 -31.95
CA LYS A 83 -8.29 8.33 -32.55
C LYS A 83 -7.59 9.26 -33.55
N GLU A 84 -8.33 10.14 -34.23
CA GLU A 84 -7.81 11.10 -35.22
C GLU A 84 -7.56 12.49 -34.63
N ASN A 85 -7.76 12.68 -33.31
CA ASN A 85 -7.63 13.99 -32.68
C ASN A 85 -6.15 14.36 -32.48
N LYS A 86 -5.60 15.12 -33.43
CA LYS A 86 -4.22 15.63 -33.43
C LYS A 86 -3.82 16.48 -32.22
N LYS A 87 -4.78 16.95 -31.42
CA LYS A 87 -4.50 17.73 -30.20
C LYS A 87 -4.34 16.83 -28.97
N LEU A 88 -5.08 15.71 -28.93
CA LEU A 88 -5.00 14.72 -27.86
C LEU A 88 -3.90 13.68 -28.13
N PHE A 89 -3.60 13.41 -29.40
CA PHE A 89 -2.56 12.50 -29.87
C PHE A 89 -1.65 13.23 -30.89
N PRO A 90 -0.75 14.12 -30.44
CA PRO A 90 0.18 14.82 -31.32
C PRO A 90 1.28 13.92 -31.88
#